data_AF-A0A7C1KZ78-F1
#
_entry.id   AF-A0A7C1KZ78-F1
#
_cell.length_a   1.000
_cell.length_b   1.000
_cell.length_c   1.000
_cell.angle_alpha   90.00
_cell.angle_beta   90.00
_cell.angle_gamma   90.00
#
_symmetry.space_group_name_H-M   'P 1'
#
loop_
_entity.id
_entity.type
_entity.pdbx_description
1 polymer ?
#
loop_
_entity_poly.entity_id
_entity_poly.type
_entity_poly.pdbx_seq_one_letter_code
_entity_poly.pdbx_strand_id
1 'polypeptide(L)' 'MIYYAKIEAELLRAKEKHPIWPKNIHAQNTVLVEEVGEVSKAILHYQYEKGPFDDIEKELIQTASMCLRMLENLRGTEVP' A
#
# COMPACT_ATOMS: atom_id res chain seq x y z
N MET A 1 2.53 -4.23 18.46
CA MET A 1 2.32 -2.75 18.42
C MET A 1 3.23 -2.05 17.41
N ILE A 2 4.48 -2.47 17.20
CA ILE A 2 5.44 -1.81 16.28
C ILE A 2 4.90 -1.65 14.85
N TYR A 3 4.29 -2.69 14.28
CA TYR A 3 3.79 -2.63 12.90
C TYR A 3 2.63 -1.66 12.68
N TYR A 4 1.74 -1.48 13.67
CA TYR A 4 0.67 -0.49 13.56
C TYR A 4 1.23 0.94 13.44
N ALA A 5 2.25 1.27 14.25
CA ALA A 5 2.90 2.58 14.17
C ALA A 5 3.64 2.79 12.83
N LYS A 6 4.29 1.74 12.29
CA LYS A 6 4.93 1.81 10.97
C LYS A 6 3.90 2.03 9.84
N ILE A 7 2.77 1.32 9.90
CA ILE A 7 1.67 1.47 8.94
C ILE A 7 1.05 2.87 9.04
N GLU A 8 0.84 3.40 10.24
CA GLU A 8 0.34 4.76 10.43
C GLU A 8 1.31 5.82 9.86
N ALA A 9 2.61 5.68 10.13
CA ALA A 9 3.62 6.57 9.58
C ALA A 9 3.67 6.52 8.05
N GLU A 10 3.57 5.32 7.46
CA GLU A 10 3.53 5.14 6.02
C GLU A 10 2.24 5.70 5.40
N LEU A 11 1.09 5.52 6.04
CA LEU A 11 -0.17 6.13 5.63
C LEU A 11 -0.08 7.67 5.60
N LEU A 12 0.52 8.28 6.62
CA LEU A 12 0.75 9.73 6.67
C LEU A 12 1.67 10.18 5.53
N ARG A 13 2.80 9.48 5.33
CA ARG A 13 3.74 9.75 4.23
C ARG A 13 3.05 9.66 2.86
N ALA A 14 2.22 8.64 2.64
CA ALA A 14 1.51 8.44 1.39
C ALA A 14 0.45 9.52 1.14
N LYS A 15 -0.24 9.99 2.19
CA LYS A 15 -1.18 11.12 2.11
C LYS A 15 -0.46 12.43 1.77
N GLU A 16 0.72 12.66 2.34
CA GLU A 16 1.53 13.84 2.03
C GLU A 16 2.04 13.81 0.58
N LYS A 17 2.60 12.68 0.15
CA LYS A 17 3.16 12.50 -1.20
C LYS A 17 2.07 12.56 -2.29
N HIS A 18 0.90 12.01 -2.00
CA HIS A 18 -0.22 11.93 -2.94
C HIS A 18 -1.47 12.49 -2.25
N PRO A 19 -1.69 13.81 -2.19
CA PRO A 19 -2.79 14.40 -1.41
C PRO A 19 -4.18 14.11 -1.99
N ILE A 20 -4.27 13.93 -3.30
CA ILE A 20 -5.53 13.63 -4.00
C ILE A 20 -5.71 12.12 -4.06
N TRP A 21 -6.81 11.62 -3.50
CA TRP A 21 -7.20 10.22 -3.61
C TRP A 21 -8.29 10.06 -4.68
N PRO A 22 -8.24 9.03 -5.53
CA PRO A 22 -9.28 8.79 -6.53
C PRO A 22 -10.63 8.50 -5.87
N LYS A 23 -11.72 9.02 -6.46
CA LYS A 23 -13.10 8.70 -6.02
C LYS A 23 -13.65 7.42 -6.63
N ASN A 24 -13.21 7.05 -7.83
CA ASN A 24 -13.68 5.84 -8.50
C ASN A 24 -13.11 4.58 -7.83
N ILE A 25 -13.96 3.60 -7.51
CA ILE A 25 -13.54 2.38 -6.80
C ILE A 25 -12.48 1.55 -7.56
N HIS A 26 -12.57 1.50 -8.89
CA HIS A 26 -11.59 0.76 -9.70
C HIS A 26 -10.23 1.43 -9.64
N ALA A 27 -10.18 2.76 -9.74
CA ALA A 27 -8.94 3.51 -9.59
C ALA A 27 -8.32 3.33 -8.20
N GLN A 28 -9.12 3.32 -7.13
CA GLN A 28 -8.64 3.00 -5.78
C GLN A 28 -8.07 1.58 -5.69
N ASN A 29 -8.78 0.60 -6.24
CA ASN A 29 -8.33 -0.79 -6.27
C ASN A 29 -7.04 -0.98 -7.08
N THR A 30 -6.87 -0.25 -8.19
CA THR A 30 -5.64 -0.29 -8.98
C THR A 30 -4.42 0.17 -8.15
N VAL A 31 -4.55 1.25 -7.37
CA VAL A 31 -3.47 1.71 -6.48
C VAL A 31 -3.12 0.65 -5.44
N LEU A 32 -4.12 0.00 -4.84
CA LEU A 32 -3.88 -1.09 -3.89
C LEU A 32 -3.17 -2.30 -4.57
N VAL A 33 -3.64 -2.70 -5.75
CA VAL A 33 -3.08 -3.84 -6.49
C VAL A 33 -1.64 -3.59 -6.93
N GLU A 34 -1.27 -2.35 -7.21
CA GLU A 34 0.12 -1.97 -7.51
C GLU A 34 1.06 -2.34 -6.36
N GLU A 35 0.73 -1.98 -5.11
CA GLU A 35 1.54 -2.33 -3.93
C GLU A 35 1.58 -3.85 -3.67
N VAL A 36 0.48 -4.57 -3.91
CA VAL A 36 0.46 -6.05 -3.84
C VAL A 36 1.42 -6.66 -4.88
N GLY A 37 1.53 -6.04 -6.05
CA GLY A 37 2.53 -6.39 -7.07
C GLY A 37 3.96 -6.20 -6.57
N GLU A 38 4.25 -5.10 -5.87
CA GLU A 38 5.56 -4.85 -5.27
C GLU A 38 5.91 -5.86 -4.17
N VAL A 39 4.94 -6.28 -3.34
CA VAL A 39 5.15 -7.39 -2.39
C VAL A 39 5.57 -8.66 -3.13
N SER A 40 4.90 -8.98 -4.23
CA SER A 40 5.22 -10.17 -5.04
C SER A 40 6.64 -10.07 -5.63
N LYS A 41 7.02 -8.90 -6.14
CA LYS A 41 8.38 -8.64 -6.64
C LYS A 41 9.43 -8.77 -5.54
N ALA A 42 9.19 -8.20 -4.35
CA ALA A 42 10.12 -8.27 -3.22
C ALA A 42 10.37 -9.71 -2.77
N ILE A 43 9.32 -10.55 -2.76
CA ILE A 43 9.45 -11.98 -2.45
C ILE A 43 10.30 -12.69 -3.50
N LEU A 44 10.05 -12.45 -4.78
CA LEU A 44 10.83 -13.05 -5.87
C LEU A 44 12.29 -12.59 -5.82
N HIS A 45 12.52 -11.30 -5.59
CA HIS A 45 13.84 -10.71 -5.47
C HIS A 45 14.62 -11.33 -4.30
N TYR A 46 14.00 -11.49 -3.14
CA TYR A 46 14.60 -12.19 -1.99
C TYR A 46 14.92 -13.66 -2.31
N GLN A 47 13.98 -14.39 -2.90
CA GLN A 47 14.10 -15.83 -3.12
C GLN A 47 15.10 -16.20 -4.23
N TYR A 48 15.13 -15.44 -5.32
CA TYR A 48 15.84 -15.82 -6.54
C TYR A 48 17.01 -14.89 -6.88
N GLU A 49 17.00 -13.66 -6.38
CA GLU A 49 17.94 -12.60 -6.81
C GLU A 49 18.77 -12.03 -5.64
N LYS A 50 18.67 -12.63 -4.45
CA LYS A 50 19.39 -12.22 -3.22
C LYS A 50 19.06 -10.79 -2.77
N GLY A 51 17.83 -10.33 -3.04
CA GLY A 51 17.28 -9.12 -2.45
C GLY A 51 17.20 -9.19 -0.92
N PRO A 52 17.11 -8.04 -0.22
CA PRO A 52 17.00 -8.01 1.23
C PRO A 52 15.58 -8.41 1.69
N PHE A 53 15.49 -9.14 2.81
CA PHE A 53 14.20 -9.50 3.41
C PHE A 53 13.39 -8.27 3.85
N ASP A 54 14.09 -7.20 4.26
CA ASP A 54 13.49 -5.95 4.71
C ASP A 54 12.62 -5.27 3.62
N ASP A 55 12.90 -5.52 2.34
CA ASP A 55 12.05 -5.02 1.24
C ASP A 55 10.64 -5.65 1.31
N ILE A 56 10.53 -6.93 1.67
CA ILE A 56 9.23 -7.60 1.84
C ILE A 56 8.46 -6.93 2.97
N GLU A 57 9.12 -6.66 4.11
CA GLU A 57 8.48 -5.96 5.23
C GLU A 57 8.00 -4.56 4.82
N LYS A 58 8.83 -3.83 4.08
CA LYS A 58 8.50 -2.50 3.57
C LYS A 58 7.28 -2.51 2.64
N GLU A 59 7.24 -3.38 1.65
CA GLU A 59 6.11 -3.43 0.70
C GLU A 59 4.81 -3.93 1.37
N LEU A 60 4.90 -4.81 2.38
CA LEU A 60 3.74 -5.20 3.18
C LEU A 60 3.17 -4.02 3.99
N ILE A 61 4.04 -3.18 4.55
CA ILE A 61 3.62 -1.97 5.27
C ILE A 61 2.94 -0.97 4.32
N GLN A 62 3.50 -0.77 3.13
CA GLN A 62 2.88 0.08 2.09
C GLN A 62 1.51 -0.44 1.67
N THR A 63 1.41 -1.76 1.41
CA THR A 63 0.15 -2.42 1.04
C THR A 63 -0.92 -2.27 2.13
N ALA A 64 -0.56 -2.52 3.39
CA ALA A 64 -1.47 -2.33 4.52
C ALA A 64 -1.94 -0.87 4.65
N SER A 65 -1.03 0.08 4.42
CA SER A 65 -1.35 1.52 4.43
C SER A 65 -2.33 1.88 3.32
N MET A 66 -2.20 1.30 2.12
CA MET A 66 -3.15 1.52 1.02
C MET A 66 -4.53 0.92 1.31
N CYS A 67 -4.60 -0.23 1.98
CA CYS A 67 -5.87 -0.78 2.48
C CYS A 67 -6.57 0.22 3.42
N LEU A 68 -5.85 0.75 4.42
CA LEU A 68 -6.42 1.74 5.36
C LEU A 68 -6.87 3.00 4.63
N ARG A 69 -6.07 3.49 3.68
CA ARG A 69 -6.41 4.68 2.90
C ARG A 69 -7.66 4.48 2.05
N MET A 70 -7.81 3.31 1.42
CA MET A 70 -9.02 2.96 0.68
C MET A 70 -10.23 2.88 1.62
N LEU A 71 -10.09 2.27 2.81
CA LEU A 71 -11.14 2.19 3.82
C LEU A 71 -11.59 3.58 4.31
N GLU A 72 -10.67 4.51 4.56
CA GLU A 72 -10.99 5.89 4.96
C GLU A 72 -11.83 6.63 3.92
N ASN A 73 -11.63 6.31 2.63
CA ASN A 73 -12.32 6.97 1.52
C ASN A 73 -13.55 6.19 1.02
N LEU A 74 -13.79 4.97 1.52
CA LEU A 74 -14.77 4.03 0.99
C LEU A 74 -16.20 4.61 0.88
N ARG A 75 -16.61 5.44 1.84
CA ARG A 75 -17.95 6.06 1.84
C ARG A 75 -18.11 7.25 0.90
N GLY A 76 -17.00 7.82 0.42
CA GLY A 76 -16.96 8.86 -0.60
C GLY A 76 -16.66 8.32 -2.00
N THR A 77 -16.58 6.99 -2.14
CA THR A 77 -16.23 6.31 -3.37
C THR A 77 -17.42 6.22 -4.31
N GLU A 78 -17.20 6.54 -5.58
CA GLU A 78 -18.13 6.35 -6.67
C GLU A 78 -17.97 4.93 -7.24
N VAL A 79 -19.09 4.19 -7.27
CA VAL A 79 -19.21 2.92 -7.98
C VAL A 79 -19.94 3.22 -9.29
N PRO A 80 -19.35 2.92 -10.46
CA PRO A 80 -20.02 3.13 -11.74
C PRO A 80 -21.25 2.23 -11.93
#